data_AF-A0A352Q108-F1
#
_entry.id   AF-A0A352Q108-F1
#
_cell.length_a   1.000
_cell.length_b   1.000
_cell.length_c   1.000
_cell.angle_alpha   90.00
_cell.angle_beta   90.00
_cell.angle_gamma   90.00
#
_symmetry.space_group_name_H-M   'P 1'
#
loop_
_entity.id
_entity.type
_entity.pdbx_description
1 polymer ?
#
loop_
_entity_poly.entity_id
_entity_poly.type
_entity_poly.pdbx_seq_one_letter_code
_entity_poly.pdbx_strand_id
1 'polypeptide(L)'
;MDSISLGRLALAFLPVFIVIAVLRRWSLPATSAFYALTRMLGQLLLVGYVLTFIFGTEQSWVVLVVLAVMITASSWIALGSVPERRGGLYVGALISIALGGGCVLVLITVGVLTLNPWYDPRYMVPLAGMIFAASMNAVSLAAERLYAELSRGES
;
A
#
# COMPACT_ATOMS: atom_id res chain seq x y z
N MET A 1 -19.70 -20.98 -12.63
CA MET A 1 -18.46 -20.90 -11.85
C MET A 1 -17.43 -21.71 -12.60
N ASP A 2 -16.62 -21.08 -13.45
CA ASP A 2 -15.63 -21.79 -14.26
C ASP A 2 -14.56 -22.39 -13.33
N SER A 3 -14.60 -23.70 -13.18
CA SER A 3 -13.63 -24.47 -12.41
C SER A 3 -12.24 -24.21 -12.97
N ILE A 4 -11.40 -23.54 -12.19
CA ILE A 4 -10.00 -23.29 -12.53
C ILE A 4 -9.34 -24.64 -12.77
N SER A 5 -9.02 -24.94 -14.04
CA SER A 5 -8.35 -26.19 -14.42
C SER A 5 -7.05 -26.32 -13.63
N LEU A 6 -6.83 -27.48 -13.00
CA LEU A 6 -5.60 -27.81 -12.25
C LEU A 6 -4.32 -27.48 -13.03
N GLY A 7 -4.35 -27.59 -14.36
CA GLY A 7 -3.22 -27.23 -15.23
C GLY A 7 -2.93 -25.72 -15.26
N ARG A 8 -3.95 -24.85 -15.21
CA ARG A 8 -3.76 -23.40 -15.12
C ARG A 8 -3.27 -22.99 -13.73
N LEU A 9 -3.72 -23.69 -12.69
CA LEU A 9 -3.23 -23.48 -11.33
C LEU A 9 -1.75 -23.89 -11.20
N ALA A 10 -1.34 -24.98 -11.86
CA ALA A 10 0.07 -25.39 -11.90
C ALA A 10 0.98 -24.34 -12.56
N LEU A 11 0.50 -23.64 -13.60
CA LEU A 11 1.23 -22.54 -14.21
C LEU A 11 1.43 -21.34 -13.26
N ALA A 12 0.48 -21.08 -12.35
CA ALA A 12 0.62 -20.03 -11.33
C ALA A 12 1.73 -20.33 -10.30
N PHE A 13 2.17 -21.60 -10.19
CA PHE A 13 3.31 -21.98 -9.35
C PHE A 13 4.67 -21.86 -10.05
N LEU A 14 4.71 -21.66 -11.38
CA LEU A 14 5.96 -21.51 -12.13
C LEU A 14 6.88 -20.39 -11.57
N PRO A 15 6.36 -19.17 -11.23
CA PRO A 15 7.18 -18.12 -10.63
C PRO A 15 7.75 -18.53 -9.25
N VAL A 16 7.01 -19.36 -8.49
CA VAL A 16 7.44 -19.84 -7.17
C VAL A 16 8.67 -20.75 -7.31
N PHE A 17 8.70 -21.63 -8.30
CA PHE A 17 9.87 -22.47 -8.58
C PHE A 17 11.11 -21.64 -8.97
N ILE A 18 10.93 -20.57 -9.73
CA ILE A 18 12.01 -19.64 -10.11
C ILE A 18 12.59 -18.97 -8.85
N VAL A 19 11.73 -18.48 -7.95
CA VAL A 19 12.15 -17.86 -6.68
C VAL A 19 12.94 -18.85 -5.81
N ILE A 20 12.49 -20.10 -5.70
CA ILE A 20 13.18 -21.15 -4.94
C ILE A 20 14.57 -21.45 -5.54
N ALA A 21 14.70 -21.50 -6.87
CA ALA A 21 15.97 -21.70 -7.54
C ALA A 21 16.95 -20.55 -7.28
N VAL A 22 16.48 -19.30 -7.32
CA VAL A 22 17.29 -18.10 -6.99
C VAL A 22 17.73 -18.11 -5.54
N LEU A 23 16.83 -18.40 -4.60
CA LEU A 23 17.15 -18.49 -3.16
C LEU A 23 18.20 -19.56 -2.87
N ARG A 24 18.10 -20.72 -3.52
CA ARG A 24 19.14 -21.76 -3.44
C ARG A 24 20.47 -21.33 -4.05
N ARG A 25 20.44 -20.61 -5.17
CA ARG A 25 21.64 -20.15 -5.88
C ARG A 25 22.42 -19.09 -5.09
N TRP A 26 21.74 -18.31 -4.26
CA TRP A 26 22.30 -17.17 -3.51
C TRP A 26 22.66 -17.50 -2.05
N SER A 27 22.51 -18.75 -1.60
CA SER A 27 22.90 -19.23 -0.25
C SER A 27 22.48 -18.30 0.90
N LEU A 28 21.29 -17.69 0.81
CA LEU A 28 20.76 -16.92 1.93
C LEU A 28 20.43 -17.87 3.09
N PRO A 29 20.68 -17.46 4.36
CA PRO A 29 20.35 -18.29 5.52
C PRO A 29 18.85 -18.62 5.49
N ALA A 30 18.55 -19.90 5.26
CA ALA A 30 17.17 -20.38 5.07
C ALA A 30 16.27 -20.06 6.27
N THR A 31 16.86 -19.92 7.45
CA THR A 31 16.20 -19.47 8.70
C THR A 31 15.68 -18.04 8.60
N SER A 32 16.45 -17.09 8.06
CA SER A 32 16.03 -15.70 7.88
C SER A 32 14.96 -15.57 6.80
N ALA A 33 15.09 -16.35 5.72
CA ALA A 33 14.09 -16.39 4.65
C ALA A 33 12.75 -16.98 5.16
N PHE A 34 12.82 -18.06 5.94
CA PHE A 34 11.63 -18.68 6.54
C PHE A 34 10.94 -17.75 7.54
N TYR A 35 11.70 -17.02 8.36
CA TYR A 35 11.17 -16.02 9.26
C TYR A 35 10.49 -14.86 8.50
N ALA A 36 11.15 -14.31 7.48
CA ALA A 36 10.59 -13.25 6.65
C ALA A 36 9.29 -13.68 5.96
N LEU A 37 9.28 -14.90 5.41
CA LEU A 37 8.10 -15.48 4.77
C LEU A 37 6.94 -15.65 5.76
N THR A 38 7.23 -16.20 6.94
CA THR A 38 6.23 -16.40 8.00
C THR A 38 5.65 -15.07 8.47
N ARG A 39 6.50 -14.04 8.65
CA ARG A 39 6.07 -12.69 9.00
C ARG A 39 5.19 -12.06 7.91
N MET A 40 5.58 -12.16 6.65
CA MET A 40 4.80 -11.62 5.52
C MET A 40 3.44 -12.32 5.38
N LEU A 41 3.42 -13.65 5.46
CA LEU A 41 2.18 -14.43 5.42
C LEU A 41 1.28 -14.09 6.61
N GLY A 42 1.83 -14.03 7.82
CA GLY A 42 1.09 -13.65 9.02
C GLY A 42 0.50 -12.24 8.91
N GLN A 43 1.28 -11.27 8.41
CA GLN A 43 0.82 -9.92 8.17
C GLN A 43 -0.33 -9.89 7.13
N LEU A 44 -0.19 -10.61 6.02
CA LEU A 44 -1.21 -10.64 4.97
C LEU A 44 -2.52 -11.28 5.47
N LEU A 45 -2.43 -12.38 6.24
CA LEU A 45 -3.59 -13.03 6.84
C LEU A 45 -4.29 -12.11 7.86
N LEU A 46 -3.52 -11.41 8.70
CA LEU A 46 -4.06 -10.50 9.70
C LEU A 46 -4.77 -9.32 9.04
N VAL A 47 -4.14 -8.70 8.04
CA VAL A 47 -4.79 -7.62 7.25
C VAL A 47 -6.03 -8.15 6.53
N GLY A 48 -5.97 -9.34 5.95
CA GLY A 48 -7.10 -9.99 5.31
C GLY A 48 -8.29 -10.20 6.28
N TYR A 49 -8.02 -10.67 7.50
CA TYR A 49 -9.04 -10.83 8.54
C TYR A 49 -9.69 -9.48 8.90
N VAL A 50 -8.88 -8.44 9.14
CA VAL A 50 -9.38 -7.08 9.42
C VAL A 50 -10.24 -6.56 8.26
N LEU A 51 -9.82 -6.77 7.01
CA LEU A 51 -10.59 -6.39 5.83
C LEU A 51 -11.92 -7.14 5.74
N THR A 52 -11.95 -8.45 6.01
CA THR A 52 -13.22 -9.20 6.02
C THR A 52 -14.22 -8.67 7.05
N PHE A 53 -13.74 -8.23 8.22
CA PHE A 53 -14.56 -7.59 9.24
C PHE A 53 -15.08 -6.21 8.77
N ILE A 54 -14.22 -5.38 8.19
CA ILE A 54 -14.60 -4.07 7.64
C ILE A 54 -15.63 -4.23 6.52
N PHE A 55 -15.46 -5.22 5.65
CA PHE A 55 -16.34 -5.49 4.51
C PHE A 55 -17.71 -6.05 4.92
N GLY A 56 -17.82 -6.63 6.12
CA GLY A 56 -19.07 -7.07 6.70
C GLY A 56 -19.89 -5.95 7.34
N THR A 57 -19.35 -4.73 7.40
CA THR A 57 -20.01 -3.57 8.02
C THR A 57 -20.56 -2.63 6.95
N GLU A 58 -21.87 -2.43 6.91
CA GLU A 58 -22.53 -1.52 5.95
C GLU A 58 -22.45 -0.03 6.33
N GLN A 59 -21.65 0.33 7.35
CA GLN A 59 -21.57 1.69 7.86
C GLN A 59 -20.44 2.49 7.19
N SER A 60 -20.79 3.60 6.55
CA SER A 60 -19.84 4.51 5.88
C SER A 60 -18.79 5.10 6.84
N TRP A 61 -19.11 5.22 8.13
CA TRP A 61 -18.18 5.72 9.15
C TRP A 61 -16.93 4.85 9.29
N VAL A 62 -17.08 3.52 9.23
CA VAL A 62 -15.94 2.59 9.35
C VAL A 62 -14.96 2.80 8.20
N VAL A 63 -15.46 2.96 6.97
CA VAL A 63 -14.63 3.22 5.79
C VAL A 63 -13.89 4.55 5.93
N LEU A 64 -14.56 5.60 6.43
CA LEU A 64 -13.93 6.91 6.62
C LEU A 64 -12.82 6.87 7.69
N VAL A 65 -13.01 6.14 8.78
CA VAL A 65 -11.96 5.90 9.79
C VAL A 65 -10.78 5.15 9.18
N VAL A 66 -11.04 4.10 8.39
CA VAL A 66 -9.99 3.35 7.69
C VAL A 66 -9.20 4.27 6.75
N LEU A 67 -9.88 5.09 5.94
CA LEU A 67 -9.22 6.04 5.05
C LEU A 67 -8.37 7.07 5.82
N ALA A 68 -8.87 7.58 6.95
CA ALA A 68 -8.12 8.50 7.79
C ALA A 68 -6.85 7.86 8.37
N VAL A 69 -6.94 6.63 8.86
CA VAL A 69 -5.78 5.85 9.31
C VAL A 69 -4.79 5.63 8.16
N MET A 70 -5.27 5.30 6.97
CA MET A 70 -4.43 5.08 5.79
C MET A 70 -3.68 6.34 5.36
N ILE A 71 -4.34 7.50 5.30
CA ILE A 71 -3.67 8.76 4.97
C ILE A 71 -2.61 9.08 6.02
N THR A 72 -2.95 9.00 7.31
CA THR A 72 -2.04 9.29 8.42
C THR A 72 -0.81 8.38 8.37
N ALA A 73 -1.01 7.08 8.21
CA ALA A 73 0.06 6.10 8.08
C ALA A 73 0.91 6.36 6.82
N SER A 74 0.27 6.64 5.68
CA SER A 74 0.97 6.87 4.42
C SER A 74 1.85 8.12 4.49
N SER A 75 1.37 9.21 5.09
CA SER A 75 2.15 10.44 5.29
C SER A 75 3.33 10.22 6.24
N TRP A 76 3.16 9.41 7.27
CA TRP A 76 4.25 9.06 8.18
C TRP A 76 5.32 8.20 7.48
N ILE A 77 4.88 7.19 6.72
CA ILE A 77 5.79 6.29 5.99
C ILE A 77 6.48 7.02 4.84
N ALA A 78 5.80 7.96 4.17
CA ALA A 78 6.39 8.77 3.09
C ALA A 78 7.63 9.54 3.56
N LEU A 79 7.62 10.05 4.80
CA LEU A 79 8.76 10.74 5.40
C LEU A 79 9.75 9.78 6.07
N GLY A 80 9.55 8.47 5.88
CA GLY A 80 10.47 7.42 6.25
C GLY A 80 11.88 7.68 5.71
N SER A 81 11.98 8.17 4.47
CA SER A 81 13.22 8.47 3.76
C SER A 81 14.04 9.63 4.35
N VAL A 82 13.40 10.56 5.08
CA VAL A 82 14.07 11.75 5.65
C VAL A 82 13.74 11.89 7.15
N PRO A 83 14.34 11.05 8.02
CA PRO A 83 14.00 10.98 9.44
C PRO A 83 14.22 12.28 10.22
N GLU A 84 15.25 13.05 9.86
CA GLU A 84 15.70 14.23 10.61
C GLU A 84 14.71 15.40 10.61
N ARG A 85 13.82 15.47 9.61
CA ARG A 85 12.86 16.58 9.46
C ARG A 85 11.41 16.13 9.35
N ARG A 86 11.12 14.91 9.80
CA ARG A 86 9.77 14.33 9.81
C ARG A 86 8.73 15.27 10.41
N GLY A 87 9.04 15.92 11.55
CA GLY A 87 8.10 16.82 12.24
C GLY A 87 7.66 18.03 11.42
N GLY A 88 8.58 18.67 10.67
CA GLY A 88 8.27 19.87 9.89
C GLY A 88 7.56 19.59 8.56
N LEU A 89 7.85 18.44 7.95
CA LEU A 89 7.26 18.05 6.65
C LEU A 89 5.97 17.26 6.79
N TYR A 90 5.66 16.72 7.97
CA TYR A 90 4.51 15.83 8.18
C TYR A 90 3.20 16.45 7.73
N VAL A 91 2.96 17.71 8.10
CA VAL A 91 1.75 18.43 7.71
C VAL A 91 1.70 18.63 6.19
N GLY A 92 2.83 18.95 5.56
CA GLY A 92 2.92 19.07 4.10
C GLY A 92 2.67 17.76 3.36
N ALA A 93 3.26 16.65 3.84
CA ALA A 93 3.03 15.31 3.30
C ALA A 93 1.58 14.86 3.51
N LEU A 94 0.98 15.18 4.65
CA LEU A 94 -0.41 14.87 4.96
C LEU A 94 -1.37 15.62 4.04
N ILE A 95 -1.21 16.94 3.91
CA ILE A 95 -2.03 17.76 3.01
C ILE A 95 -1.84 17.32 1.55
N SER A 96 -0.60 17.04 1.14
CA SER A 96 -0.30 16.63 -0.24
C SER A 96 -0.96 15.29 -0.60
N ILE A 97 -0.84 14.27 0.27
CA ILE A 97 -1.46 12.95 0.05
C ILE A 97 -2.99 13.03 0.18
N ALA A 98 -3.50 13.78 1.17
CA ALA A 98 -4.93 13.94 1.37
C ALA A 98 -5.60 14.67 0.19
N LEU A 99 -5.02 15.77 -0.28
CA LEU A 99 -5.57 16.53 -1.41
C LEU A 99 -5.33 15.82 -2.73
N GLY A 100 -4.09 15.44 -3.03
CA GLY A 100 -3.74 14.79 -4.30
C GLY A 100 -4.36 13.41 -4.42
N GLY A 101 -4.09 12.53 -3.45
CA GLY A 101 -4.62 11.17 -3.41
C GLY A 101 -6.13 11.14 -3.18
N GLY A 102 -6.65 11.98 -2.27
CA GLY A 102 -8.10 12.04 -2.01
C GLY A 102 -8.90 12.58 -3.21
N CYS A 103 -8.40 13.58 -3.92
CA CYS A 103 -9.05 14.08 -5.14
C CYS A 103 -9.11 13.01 -6.22
N VAL A 104 -8.00 12.30 -6.46
CA VAL A 104 -7.96 11.17 -7.42
C VAL A 104 -8.91 10.05 -7.00
N LEU A 105 -8.95 9.73 -5.71
CA LEU A 105 -9.87 8.72 -5.16
C LEU A 105 -11.32 9.11 -5.45
N VAL A 106 -11.74 10.33 -5.11
CA VAL A 106 -13.10 10.83 -5.37
C VAL A 106 -13.43 10.83 -6.86
N LEU A 107 -12.49 11.30 -7.70
CA LEU A 107 -12.66 11.31 -9.16
C LEU A 107 -12.89 9.91 -9.72
N ILE A 108 -12.12 8.93 -9.26
CA ILE A 108 -12.26 7.54 -9.71
C ILE A 108 -13.55 6.90 -9.18
N THR A 109 -13.85 7.05 -7.89
CA THR A 109 -15.00 6.37 -7.27
C THR A 109 -16.34 6.96 -7.69
N VAL A 110 -16.44 8.30 -7.76
CA VAL A 110 -17.69 9.01 -8.08
C VAL A 110 -17.79 9.28 -9.58
N GLY A 111 -16.70 9.71 -10.22
CA GLY A 111 -16.70 10.11 -11.63
C GLY A 111 -16.62 8.94 -12.61
N VAL A 112 -15.70 7.99 -12.38
CA VAL A 112 -15.42 6.91 -13.35
C VAL A 112 -16.24 5.66 -13.08
N LEU A 113 -16.18 5.14 -11.86
CA LEU A 113 -16.80 3.86 -11.49
C LEU A 113 -18.27 3.99 -11.11
N THR A 114 -18.78 5.22 -10.91
CA THR A 114 -20.17 5.52 -10.51
C THR A 114 -20.68 4.57 -9.41
N LEU A 115 -19.85 4.33 -8.40
CA LEU A 115 -20.14 3.36 -7.35
C LEU A 115 -21.41 3.75 -6.59
N ASN A 116 -22.34 2.81 -6.50
CA ASN A 116 -23.60 2.98 -5.80
C ASN A 116 -23.77 1.80 -4.82
N PRO A 117 -23.46 1.97 -3.52
CA PRO A 117 -23.07 3.18 -2.79
C PRO A 117 -21.60 3.56 -2.96
N TRP A 118 -21.28 4.86 -2.89
CA TRP A 118 -19.91 5.38 -3.03
C TRP A 118 -18.93 4.81 -1.99
N TYR A 119 -19.41 4.37 -0.83
CA TYR A 119 -18.60 3.89 0.29
C TYR A 119 -18.43 2.37 0.33
N ASP A 120 -18.72 1.62 -0.74
CA ASP A 120 -18.53 0.17 -0.74
C ASP A 120 -17.08 -0.17 -0.32
N PRO A 121 -16.86 -0.77 0.87
CA PRO A 121 -15.53 -0.98 1.41
C PRO A 121 -14.67 -1.89 0.52
N ARG A 122 -15.31 -2.78 -0.25
CA ARG A 122 -14.64 -3.76 -1.13
C ARG A 122 -13.92 -3.08 -2.29
N TYR A 123 -14.39 -1.92 -2.72
CA TYR A 123 -13.76 -1.14 -3.78
C TYR A 123 -12.98 0.05 -3.22
N MET A 124 -13.58 0.78 -2.28
CA MET A 124 -13.00 2.01 -1.73
C MET A 124 -11.66 1.75 -1.03
N VAL A 125 -11.57 0.72 -0.17
CA VAL A 125 -10.35 0.46 0.61
C VAL A 125 -9.17 0.01 -0.28
N PRO A 126 -9.34 -0.94 -1.23
CA PRO A 126 -8.26 -1.29 -2.15
C PRO A 126 -7.83 -0.14 -3.08
N LEU A 127 -8.78 0.62 -3.63
CA LEU A 127 -8.49 1.77 -4.49
C LEU A 127 -7.71 2.85 -3.73
N ALA A 128 -8.19 3.20 -2.54
CA ALA A 128 -7.50 4.13 -1.66
C ALA A 128 -6.09 3.63 -1.31
N GLY A 129 -5.93 2.33 -1.03
CA GLY A 129 -4.64 1.72 -0.74
C GLY A 129 -3.64 1.90 -1.88
N MET A 130 -4.06 1.64 -3.12
CA MET A 130 -3.20 1.82 -4.30
C MET A 130 -2.86 3.29 -4.54
N ILE A 131 -3.84 4.19 -4.45
CA ILE A 131 -3.65 5.63 -4.70
C ILE A 131 -2.75 6.24 -3.62
N PHE A 132 -3.03 6.01 -2.35
CA PHE A 132 -2.22 6.55 -1.26
C PHE A 132 -0.81 5.95 -1.23
N ALA A 133 -0.64 4.68 -1.61
CA ALA A 133 0.69 4.09 -1.77
C ALA A 133 1.48 4.77 -2.91
N ALA A 134 0.84 5.07 -4.04
CA ALA A 134 1.46 5.80 -5.14
C ALA A 134 1.86 7.22 -4.72
N SER A 135 0.96 7.94 -4.03
CA SER A 135 1.24 9.28 -3.51
C SER A 135 2.37 9.26 -2.47
N MET A 136 2.38 8.28 -1.56
CA MET A 136 3.44 8.07 -0.57
C MET A 136 4.81 7.90 -1.23
N ASN A 137 4.90 7.05 -2.26
CA ASN A 137 6.15 6.84 -3.00
C ASN A 137 6.61 8.12 -3.71
N ALA A 138 5.69 8.86 -4.33
CA ALA A 138 6.01 10.13 -4.98
C ALA A 138 6.53 11.18 -4.00
N VAL A 139 5.87 11.33 -2.84
CA VAL A 139 6.30 12.26 -1.78
C VAL A 139 7.63 11.81 -1.17
N SER A 140 7.82 10.52 -0.92
CA SER A 140 9.08 9.97 -0.40
C SER A 140 10.26 10.28 -1.32
N LEU A 141 10.08 10.07 -2.64
CA LEU A 141 11.12 10.33 -3.63
C LEU A 141 11.37 11.84 -3.82
N ALA A 142 10.32 12.66 -3.82
CA ALA A 142 10.45 14.11 -3.91
C ALA A 142 11.19 14.68 -2.70
N ALA A 143 10.86 14.20 -1.50
CA ALA A 143 11.58 14.56 -0.29
C ALA A 143 13.06 14.15 -0.39
N GLU A 144 13.34 12.88 -0.70
CA GLU A 144 14.72 12.40 -0.84
C GLU A 144 15.54 13.24 -1.84
N ARG A 145 14.98 13.57 -3.01
CA ARG A 145 15.65 14.40 -4.01
C ARG A 145 15.87 15.83 -3.55
N LEU A 146 14.86 16.47 -2.98
CA LEU A 146 14.97 17.84 -2.46
C LEU A 146 16.08 17.93 -1.40
N TYR A 147 16.17 16.94 -0.52
CA TYR A 147 17.22 16.91 0.50
C TYR A 147 18.60 16.60 -0.07
N ALA A 148 18.68 15.69 -1.04
CA ALA A 148 19.93 15.41 -1.74
C ALA A 148 20.46 16.69 -2.43
N GLU A 149 19.61 17.47 -3.10
CA GLU A 149 19.99 18.74 -3.73
C GLU A 149 20.39 19.82 -2.72
N LEU A 150 19.60 20.03 -1.66
CA LEU A 150 19.93 20.99 -0.60
C LEU A 150 21.25 20.66 0.12
N SER A 151 21.56 19.37 0.29
CA SER A 151 22.83 18.92 0.89
C SER A 151 24.03 19.13 -0.02
N ARG A 152 23.81 19.23 -1.34
CA ARG A 152 24.85 19.43 -2.35
C ARG A 152 25.20 20.89 -2.60
N GLY A 153 24.44 21.83 -2.04
CA GLY A 153 24.75 23.27 -2.09
C GLY A 153 24.59 23.92 -3.46
N GLU A 154 23.83 23.31 -4.37
CA GLU A 154 23.48 23.92 -5.66
C GLU A 154 22.19 24.74 -5.48
N SER A 155 22.38 26.00 -5.05
CA SER A 155 21.35 27.05 -5.05
C SER A 155 21.40 27.89 -6.32
#